data_AF-A0A1Z5KBB6-F1
#
_entry.id   AF-A0A1Z5KBB6-F1
#
_cell.length_a   1.000
_cell.length_b   1.000
_cell.length_c   1.000
_cell.angle_alpha   90.00
_cell.angle_beta   90.00
_cell.angle_gamma   90.00
#
_symmetry.space_group_name_H-M   'P 1'
#
loop_
_entity.id
_entity.type
_entity.pdbx_description
1 polymer ?
#
loop_
_entity_poly.entity_id
_entity_poly.type
_entity_poly.pdbx_seq_one_letter_code
_entity_poly.pdbx_strand_id
1 'polypeptide(L)'
;MTEVRRHEAMNENAPLMYLPENHWSPRYNATFYTIHCNGFALIKDNPPDVPSEMQGKTSLPAYYYSITVCREHDKRIIQRRYSHFWWLYQQIKSHPLTILPSHSVTTTTQPIEMPSGTCPFFFHRQDDHFAATRQERLSQFLQDVLGRPGYANHAAVKIFLELK
;
A
#
# COMPACT_ATOMS: atom_id res chain seq x y z
N MET A 1 -11.98 -30.77 31.48
CA MET A 1 -12.54 -29.48 31.03
C MET A 1 -11.80 -29.11 29.75
N THR A 2 -12.44 -29.32 28.60
CA THR A 2 -11.82 -29.15 27.29
C THR A 2 -12.29 -27.81 26.75
N GLU A 3 -11.37 -26.85 26.67
CA GLU A 3 -11.64 -25.51 26.17
C GLU A 3 -11.84 -25.58 24.65
N VAL A 4 -13.11 -25.55 24.23
CA VAL A 4 -13.49 -25.53 22.82
C VAL A 4 -13.14 -24.14 22.27
N ARG A 5 -11.91 -23.98 21.76
CA ARG A 5 -11.54 -22.83 20.93
C ARG A 5 -12.39 -22.86 19.66
N ARG A 6 -13.50 -22.12 19.67
CA ARG A 6 -14.23 -21.78 18.45
C ARG A 6 -13.29 -20.95 17.58
N HIS A 7 -12.70 -21.60 16.58
CA HIS A 7 -12.19 -20.91 15.41
C HIS A 7 -13.40 -20.34 14.68
N GLU A 8 -13.76 -19.10 15.02
CA GLU A 8 -14.61 -18.30 14.15
C GLU A 8 -13.90 -18.21 12.81
N ALA A 9 -14.46 -18.86 11.79
CA ALA A 9 -13.99 -18.69 10.43
C ALA A 9 -14.18 -17.21 10.09
N MET A 10 -13.08 -16.45 10.18
CA MET A 10 -13.07 -15.05 9.82
C MET A 10 -13.56 -14.95 8.38
N ASN A 11 -14.65 -14.23 8.18
CA ASN A 11 -15.20 -13.96 6.86
C ASN A 11 -14.15 -13.14 6.09
N GLU A 12 -13.38 -13.80 5.21
CA GLU A 12 -12.31 -13.19 4.40
C GLU A 12 -12.84 -12.02 3.54
N ASN A 13 -14.16 -11.93 3.33
CA ASN A 13 -14.78 -10.86 2.56
C ASN A 13 -15.25 -9.65 3.40
N ALA A 14 -14.95 -9.61 4.70
CA ALA A 14 -15.31 -8.44 5.53
C ALA A 14 -14.59 -7.17 5.04
N PRO A 15 -15.24 -6.00 5.06
CA PRO A 15 -14.62 -4.74 4.68
C PRO A 15 -13.49 -4.40 5.67
N LEU A 16 -12.28 -4.22 5.14
CA LEU A 16 -11.11 -3.79 5.88
C LEU A 16 -11.10 -2.26 6.01
N MET A 17 -10.67 -1.76 7.16
CA MET A 17 -10.55 -0.33 7.41
C MET A 17 -9.09 0.03 7.67
N TYR A 18 -8.63 1.07 7.00
CA TYR A 18 -7.30 1.62 7.25
C TYR A 18 -7.33 2.54 8.47
N LEU A 19 -6.34 2.39 9.35
CA LEU A 19 -6.05 3.33 10.43
C LEU A 19 -4.68 3.98 10.20
N PRO A 20 -4.59 5.32 10.34
CA PRO A 20 -3.31 6.00 10.45
C PRO A 20 -2.43 5.37 11.54
N GLU A 21 -1.12 5.36 11.31
CA GLU A 21 -0.15 4.71 12.20
C GLU A 21 -0.26 5.19 13.66
N ASN A 22 -0.44 6.49 13.86
CA ASN A 22 -0.59 7.10 15.19
C ASN A 22 -1.86 6.67 15.92
N HIS A 23 -2.84 6.09 15.22
CA HIS A 23 -4.08 5.57 15.78
C HIS A 23 -4.09 4.05 15.86
N TRP A 24 -3.00 3.36 15.50
CA TRP A 24 -2.95 1.90 15.49
C TRP A 24 -2.68 1.33 16.89
N SER A 25 -3.29 0.18 17.16
CA SER A 25 -3.02 -0.64 18.34
C SER A 25 -3.14 -2.12 17.96
N PRO A 26 -2.23 -3.00 18.43
CA PRO A 26 -2.34 -4.44 18.22
C PRO A 26 -3.56 -5.07 18.91
N ARG A 27 -4.33 -4.28 19.67
CA ARG A 27 -5.57 -4.72 20.33
C ARG A 27 -6.82 -4.56 19.44
N TYR A 28 -6.70 -3.89 18.30
CA TYR A 28 -7.82 -3.82 17.36
C TYR A 28 -8.05 -5.18 16.69
N ASN A 29 -9.30 -5.43 16.31
CA ASN A 29 -9.69 -6.66 15.61
C ASN A 29 -9.17 -6.68 14.16
N ALA A 30 -9.31 -7.83 13.50
CA ALA A 30 -8.86 -8.09 12.13
C ALA A 30 -9.56 -7.26 11.07
N THR A 31 -10.52 -6.42 11.45
CA THR A 31 -11.16 -5.46 10.55
C THR A 31 -10.24 -4.29 10.23
N PHE A 32 -9.30 -3.96 11.11
CA PHE A 32 -8.40 -2.81 10.92
C PHE A 32 -7.00 -3.22 10.51
N TYR A 33 -6.36 -2.40 9.68
CA TYR A 33 -4.94 -2.52 9.39
C TYR A 33 -4.27 -1.15 9.31
N THR A 34 -2.96 -1.14 9.52
CA THR A 34 -2.11 0.02 9.26
C THR A 34 -0.91 -0.39 8.41
N ILE A 35 -0.18 0.58 7.89
CA ILE A 35 1.01 0.36 7.07
C ILE A 35 2.17 1.23 7.54
N HIS A 36 3.39 0.73 7.38
CA HIS A 36 4.63 1.49 7.57
C HIS A 36 5.52 1.31 6.36
N CYS A 37 5.85 2.40 5.66
CA CYS A 37 6.76 2.35 4.51
C CYS A 37 8.18 2.63 4.99
N ASN A 38 8.88 1.61 5.47
CA ASN A 38 10.15 1.77 6.17
C ASN A 38 11.26 1.02 5.42
N GLY A 39 12.11 1.78 4.73
CA GLY A 39 13.32 1.29 4.11
C GLY A 39 13.17 0.92 2.64
N PHE A 40 14.32 0.69 2.03
CA PHE A 40 14.47 0.30 0.63
C PHE A 40 15.73 -0.55 0.46
N ALA A 41 15.76 -1.32 -0.63
CA ALA A 41 16.92 -2.10 -1.01
C ALA A 41 17.10 -2.07 -2.53
N LEU A 42 18.35 -2.03 -2.99
CA LEU A 42 18.69 -2.22 -4.40
C LEU A 42 18.82 -3.72 -4.68
N ILE A 43 17.91 -4.25 -5.49
CA ILE A 43 17.90 -5.66 -5.89
C ILE A 43 18.52 -5.78 -7.29
N LYS A 44 19.49 -6.70 -7.45
CA LYS A 44 20.26 -6.89 -8.69
C LYS A 44 19.83 -8.10 -9.51
N ASP A 45 19.40 -9.18 -8.86
CA ASP A 45 19.31 -10.49 -9.51
C ASP A 45 17.91 -11.10 -9.45
N ASN A 46 17.34 -11.29 -8.26
CA ASN A 46 16.05 -11.97 -8.07
C ASN A 46 15.00 -11.01 -7.52
N PRO A 47 14.01 -10.60 -8.32
CA PRO A 47 12.91 -9.80 -7.79
C PRO A 47 12.10 -10.62 -6.78
N PRO A 48 11.48 -9.98 -5.78
CA PRO A 48 10.51 -10.63 -4.91
C PRO A 48 9.35 -11.20 -5.72
N ASP A 49 8.65 -12.20 -5.18
CA ASP A 49 7.40 -12.67 -5.79
C ASP A 49 6.39 -11.54 -5.83
N VAL A 50 5.85 -11.29 -7.02
CA VAL A 50 4.85 -10.24 -7.27
C VAL A 50 3.61 -10.91 -7.87
N PRO A 51 2.40 -10.58 -7.40
CA PRO A 51 1.14 -10.98 -8.03
C PRO A 51 1.16 -10.77 -9.55
N SER A 52 0.62 -11.74 -10.30
CA SER A 52 0.67 -11.78 -11.76
C SER A 52 0.06 -10.52 -12.41
N GLU A 53 -0.92 -9.93 -11.75
CA GLU A 53 -1.63 -8.72 -12.16
C GLU A 53 -0.74 -7.47 -12.18
N MET A 54 0.35 -7.48 -11.40
CA MET A 54 1.31 -6.38 -11.28
C MET A 54 2.60 -6.62 -12.08
N GLN A 55 2.71 -7.74 -12.79
CA GLN A 55 3.91 -8.06 -13.56
C GLN A 55 4.09 -7.03 -14.69
N GLY A 56 5.25 -6.37 -14.68
CA GLY A 56 5.71 -5.49 -15.74
C GLY A 56 7.16 -5.80 -16.06
N LYS A 57 7.76 -5.06 -17.01
CA LYS A 57 9.17 -5.24 -17.40
C LYS A 57 10.08 -5.18 -16.16
N THR A 58 10.72 -6.30 -15.83
CA THR A 58 11.67 -6.45 -14.71
C THR A 58 13.07 -6.03 -15.15
N SER A 59 13.25 -4.73 -15.40
CA SER A 59 14.59 -4.16 -15.57
C SER A 59 15.32 -4.19 -14.23
N LEU A 60 16.45 -4.89 -14.15
CA LEU A 60 17.35 -4.89 -13.00
C LEU A 60 18.67 -4.18 -13.36
N PRO A 61 19.37 -3.57 -12.40
CA PRO A 61 19.01 -3.45 -10.99
C PRO A 61 17.86 -2.46 -10.74
N ALA A 62 17.12 -2.63 -9.63
CA ALA A 62 16.03 -1.74 -9.26
C ALA A 62 15.86 -1.59 -7.75
N TYR A 63 15.43 -0.40 -7.31
CA TYR A 63 15.05 -0.16 -5.92
C TYR A 63 13.67 -0.73 -5.61
N TYR A 64 13.60 -1.46 -4.50
CA TYR A 64 12.39 -1.96 -3.88
C TYR A 64 12.18 -1.27 -2.54
N TYR A 65 10.95 -0.85 -2.29
CA TYR A 65 10.51 -0.18 -1.07
C TYR A 65 9.78 -1.19 -0.19
N SER A 66 10.15 -1.22 1.08
CA SER A 66 9.56 -2.11 2.07
C SER A 66 8.31 -1.48 2.65
N ILE A 67 7.19 -2.18 2.58
CA ILE A 67 5.92 -1.80 3.20
C ILE A 67 5.60 -2.87 4.23
N THR A 68 5.51 -2.47 5.49
CA THR A 68 5.04 -3.32 6.57
C THR A 68 3.54 -3.15 6.69
N VAL A 69 2.78 -4.23 6.56
CA VAL A 69 1.35 -4.26 6.83
C VAL A 69 1.14 -4.89 8.21
N CYS A 70 0.43 -4.17 9.09
CA CYS A 70 0.11 -4.62 10.44
C CYS A 70 -1.41 -4.84 10.55
N ARG A 71 -1.84 -6.01 11.00
CA ARG A 71 -3.24 -6.41 11.21
C ARG A 71 -3.31 -7.30 12.46
N GLU A 72 -4.05 -6.88 13.49
CA GLU A 72 -4.02 -7.50 14.82
C GLU A 72 -2.58 -7.72 15.34
N HIS A 73 -2.18 -8.99 15.50
CA HIS A 73 -0.85 -9.45 15.88
C HIS A 73 0.01 -9.85 14.68
N ASP A 74 -0.56 -9.87 13.48
CA ASP A 74 0.13 -10.22 12.26
C ASP A 74 0.86 -9.02 11.67
N LYS A 75 2.11 -9.26 11.32
CA LYS A 75 2.99 -8.28 10.67
C LYS A 75 3.60 -8.93 9.44
N ARG A 76 3.37 -8.34 8.28
CA ARG A 76 3.92 -8.80 7.01
C ARG A 76 4.72 -7.69 6.36
N ILE A 77 5.88 -8.03 5.80
CA ILE A 77 6.68 -7.10 5.00
C ILE A 77 6.50 -7.50 3.54
N ILE A 78 6.07 -6.54 2.73
CA ILE A 78 5.98 -6.67 1.27
C ILE A 78 6.98 -5.70 0.63
N GLN A 79 7.50 -6.08 -0.54
CA GLN A 79 8.44 -5.25 -1.28
C GLN A 79 7.83 -4.83 -2.61
N ARG A 80 7.90 -3.52 -2.91
CA ARG A 80 7.33 -2.93 -4.12
C ARG A 80 8.31 -1.97 -4.77
N ARG A 81 8.51 -2.09 -6.08
CA ARG A 81 9.24 -1.08 -6.87
C ARG A 81 8.30 0.02 -7.34
N TYR A 82 8.87 1.13 -7.79
CA TYR A 82 8.11 2.30 -8.27
C TYR A 82 7.03 1.94 -9.31
N SER A 83 7.30 1.02 -10.25
CA SER A 83 6.32 0.62 -11.26
C SER A 83 5.08 -0.07 -10.69
N HIS A 84 5.17 -0.74 -9.54
CA HIS A 84 3.99 -1.31 -8.88
C HIS A 84 3.10 -0.20 -8.29
N PHE A 85 3.70 0.85 -7.73
CA PHE A 85 2.92 2.03 -7.28
C PHE A 85 2.28 2.74 -8.47
N TRP A 86 2.99 2.85 -9.60
CA TRP A 86 2.42 3.37 -10.83
C TRP A 86 1.22 2.54 -11.31
N TRP A 87 1.33 1.21 -11.27
CA TRP A 87 0.21 0.32 -11.55
C TRP A 87 -0.99 0.60 -10.62
N LEU A 88 -0.76 0.71 -9.30
CA LEU A 88 -1.82 1.00 -8.34
C LEU A 88 -2.52 2.33 -8.66
N TYR A 89 -1.74 3.37 -8.95
CA TYR A 89 -2.25 4.67 -9.36
C TYR A 89 -3.14 4.57 -10.61
N GLN A 90 -2.72 3.83 -11.64
CA GLN A 90 -3.52 3.62 -12.85
C GLN A 90 -4.83 2.86 -12.56
N GLN A 91 -4.80 1.85 -11.69
CA GLN A 91 -6.00 1.09 -11.32
C GLN A 91 -7.02 1.97 -10.61
N ILE A 92 -6.58 2.78 -9.65
CA ILE A 92 -7.41 3.75 -8.92
C ILE A 92 -8.00 4.79 -9.88
N LYS A 93 -7.18 5.32 -10.79
CA LYS A 93 -7.62 6.32 -11.76
C LYS A 93 -8.65 5.77 -12.75
N SER A 94 -8.50 4.52 -13.16
CA SER A 94 -9.39 3.87 -14.13
C SER A 94 -10.71 3.42 -13.51
N HIS A 95 -10.72 3.15 -12.20
CA HIS A 95 -11.89 2.68 -11.46
C HIS A 95 -12.12 3.54 -10.21
N PRO A 96 -12.44 4.83 -10.36
CA PRO A 96 -12.68 5.69 -9.22
C PRO A 96 -13.89 5.18 -8.43
N LEU A 97 -13.77 5.14 -7.11
CA LEU A 97 -14.90 4.82 -6.25
C LEU A 97 -15.92 5.96 -6.37
N THR A 98 -17.15 5.62 -6.77
CA THR A 98 -18.27 6.55 -6.76
C THR A 98 -18.72 6.72 -5.31
N ILE A 99 -18.12 7.67 -4.59
CA ILE A 99 -18.57 8.02 -3.25
C ILE A 99 -19.88 8.78 -3.44
N LEU A 100 -21.01 8.11 -3.18
CA LEU A 100 -22.30 8.79 -3.09
C LEU A 100 -22.19 9.88 -2.02
N PRO A 101 -22.66 11.12 -2.29
CA PRO A 101 -22.58 12.23 -1.34
C PRO A 101 -23.55 11.99 -0.19
N SER A 102 -23.20 11.09 0.73
CA SER A 102 -23.90 10.91 1.99
C SER A 102 -23.29 11.88 2.99
N HIS A 103 -23.89 13.07 3.05
CA HIS A 103 -23.82 14.08 4.10
C HIS A 103 -22.50 14.21 4.90
N SER A 104 -21.79 15.31 4.63
CA SER A 104 -21.03 16.07 5.63
C SER A 104 -19.68 15.50 6.10
N VAL A 105 -18.89 14.91 5.19
CA VAL A 105 -17.44 14.76 5.43
C VAL A 105 -16.71 15.51 4.34
N THR A 106 -15.90 16.49 4.71
CA THR A 106 -14.96 17.26 3.88
C THR A 106 -14.02 16.27 3.19
N THR A 107 -14.49 15.70 2.10
CA THR A 107 -13.71 14.80 1.25
C THR A 107 -12.75 15.70 0.51
N THR A 108 -11.45 15.52 0.77
CA THR A 108 -10.40 16.24 0.06
C THR A 108 -10.58 16.02 -1.44
N THR A 109 -11.12 17.02 -2.14
CA THR A 109 -11.42 16.97 -3.59
C THR A 109 -10.16 16.97 -4.45
N GLN A 110 -8.98 17.05 -3.83
CA GLN A 110 -7.71 17.06 -4.55
C GLN A 110 -7.52 15.73 -5.28
N PRO A 111 -7.09 15.74 -6.55
CA PRO A 111 -6.75 14.52 -7.26
C PRO A 111 -5.62 13.77 -6.52
N ILE A 112 -5.65 12.45 -6.55
CA ILE A 112 -4.53 11.64 -6.06
C ILE A 112 -3.34 11.91 -6.99
N GLU A 113 -2.21 12.33 -6.43
CA GLU A 113 -1.00 12.64 -7.19
C GLU A 113 0.06 11.56 -6.98
N MET A 114 0.58 11.04 -8.10
CA MET A 114 1.65 10.06 -8.08
C MET A 114 3.00 10.78 -8.18
N PRO A 115 3.97 10.52 -7.28
CA PRO A 115 5.28 11.18 -7.35
C PRO A 115 6.00 10.86 -8.67
N SER A 116 6.70 11.84 -9.23
CA SER A 116 7.36 11.70 -10.53
C SER A 116 8.40 10.58 -10.57
N GLY A 117 8.42 9.85 -11.68
CA GLY A 117 9.35 8.75 -11.94
C GLY A 117 10.78 9.22 -12.24
N THR A 118 10.97 10.49 -12.53
CA THR A 118 12.26 11.12 -12.85
C THR A 118 12.50 12.32 -11.93
N CYS A 119 13.72 12.46 -11.41
CA CYS A 119 14.16 13.69 -10.77
C CYS A 119 14.41 14.72 -11.90
N PRO A 120 13.73 15.88 -11.91
CA PRO A 120 13.88 16.85 -12.99
C PRO A 120 15.27 17.52 -13.02
N PHE A 121 16.03 17.45 -11.92
CA PHE A 121 17.31 18.16 -11.79
C PHE A 121 18.56 17.27 -11.92
N PHE A 122 18.44 15.95 -11.82
CA PHE A 122 19.58 15.04 -11.87
C PHE A 122 19.31 13.90 -12.85
N PHE A 123 19.98 13.96 -13.99
CA PHE A 123 20.05 12.86 -14.95
C PHE A 123 20.53 11.58 -14.23
N HIS A 124 19.62 10.62 -14.10
CA HIS A 124 19.85 9.17 -13.99
C HIS A 124 20.60 8.60 -12.77
N ARG A 125 21.00 9.40 -11.79
CA ARG A 125 21.55 8.83 -10.54
C ARG A 125 20.43 8.21 -9.69
N GLN A 126 20.34 6.89 -9.76
CA GLN A 126 19.63 6.07 -8.80
C GLN A 126 20.56 5.77 -7.63
N ASP A 127 20.80 6.77 -6.78
CA ASP A 127 21.55 6.61 -5.53
C ASP A 127 20.61 6.45 -4.33
N ASP A 128 21.18 6.15 -3.16
CA ASP A 128 20.41 5.89 -1.94
C ASP A 128 19.69 7.15 -1.44
N HIS A 129 20.23 8.35 -1.71
CA HIS A 129 19.56 9.60 -1.37
C HIS A 129 18.26 9.75 -2.18
N PHE A 130 18.34 9.52 -3.49
CA PHE A 130 17.16 9.49 -4.36
C PHE A 130 16.15 8.42 -3.93
N ALA A 131 16.63 7.23 -3.57
CA ALA A 131 15.76 6.16 -3.07
C ALA A 131 15.06 6.56 -1.77
N ALA A 132 15.76 7.19 -0.83
CA ALA A 132 15.19 7.69 0.42
C ALA A 132 14.12 8.76 0.20
N THR A 133 14.40 9.79 -0.61
CA THR A 133 13.40 10.83 -0.95
C THR A 133 12.18 10.21 -1.63
N ARG A 134 12.40 9.24 -2.53
CA ARG A 134 11.30 8.55 -3.20
C ARG A 134 10.48 7.69 -2.24
N GLN A 135 11.10 7.00 -1.29
CA GLN A 135 10.40 6.22 -0.27
C GLN A 135 9.42 7.11 0.50
N GLU A 136 9.85 8.29 0.95
CA GLU A 136 8.99 9.24 1.68
C GLU A 136 7.78 9.65 0.84
N ARG A 137 7.99 10.04 -0.42
CA ARG A 137 6.91 10.44 -1.32
C ARG A 137 5.95 9.29 -1.64
N LEU A 138 6.45 8.07 -1.81
CA LEU A 138 5.62 6.88 -2.02
C LEU A 138 4.82 6.53 -0.77
N SER A 139 5.38 6.74 0.42
CA SER A 139 4.67 6.62 1.69
C SER A 139 3.51 7.60 1.77
N GLN A 140 3.77 8.88 1.50
CA GLN A 140 2.74 9.93 1.49
C GLN A 140 1.62 9.63 0.48
N PHE A 141 1.98 9.22 -0.74
CA PHE A 141 1.02 8.79 -1.76
C PHE A 141 0.11 7.67 -1.24
N LEU A 142 0.69 6.63 -0.64
CA LEU A 142 -0.07 5.48 -0.17
C LEU A 142 -0.95 5.84 1.04
N GLN A 143 -0.47 6.70 1.94
CA GLN A 143 -1.27 7.23 3.04
C GLN A 143 -2.44 8.09 2.55
N ASP A 144 -2.26 8.94 1.53
CA ASP A 144 -3.35 9.71 0.91
C ASP A 144 -4.39 8.78 0.27
N VAL A 145 -3.95 7.77 -0.49
CA VAL A 145 -4.85 6.76 -1.06
C VAL A 145 -5.65 6.06 0.04
N LEU A 146 -4.99 5.56 1.08
CA LEU A 146 -5.65 4.77 2.13
C LEU A 146 -6.52 5.61 3.07
N GLY A 147 -6.17 6.89 3.26
CA GLY A 147 -6.96 7.84 4.04
C GLY A 147 -8.27 8.25 3.37
N ARG A 148 -8.41 8.03 2.05
CA ARG A 148 -9.65 8.34 1.32
C ARG A 148 -10.73 7.28 1.57
N PRO A 149 -11.99 7.68 1.82
CA PRO A 149 -13.08 6.74 2.06
C PRO A 149 -13.21 5.69 0.96
N GLY A 150 -13.31 4.42 1.36
CA GLY A 150 -13.51 3.28 0.48
C GLY A 150 -12.26 2.72 -0.20
N TYR A 151 -11.19 3.52 -0.37
CA TYR A 151 -9.99 3.08 -1.09
C TYR A 151 -9.23 1.97 -0.36
N ALA A 152 -9.29 1.93 0.97
CA ALA A 152 -8.75 0.82 1.76
C ALA A 152 -9.33 -0.56 1.36
N ASN A 153 -10.53 -0.59 0.78
CA ASN A 153 -11.21 -1.78 0.28
C ASN A 153 -11.11 -1.96 -1.24
N HIS A 154 -10.48 -1.03 -1.95
CA HIS A 154 -10.35 -1.10 -3.40
C HIS A 154 -9.59 -2.36 -3.81
N ALA A 155 -10.07 -3.08 -4.84
CA ALA A 155 -9.49 -4.36 -5.25
C ALA A 155 -7.99 -4.26 -5.54
N ALA A 156 -7.56 -3.21 -6.26
CA ALA A 156 -6.15 -2.98 -6.54
C ALA A 156 -5.31 -2.71 -5.28
N VAL A 157 -5.87 -2.08 -4.24
CA VAL A 157 -5.19 -1.87 -2.96
C VAL A 157 -5.00 -3.21 -2.24
N LYS A 158 -6.03 -4.06 -2.23
CA LYS A 158 -5.94 -5.41 -1.65
C LYS A 158 -4.85 -6.25 -2.35
N ILE A 159 -4.82 -6.25 -3.68
CA ILE A 159 -3.76 -6.93 -4.47
C ILE A 159 -2.39 -6.32 -4.15
N PHE A 160 -2.28 -5.00 -4.17
CA PHE A 160 -1.02 -4.29 -3.95
C PHE A 160 -0.44 -4.56 -2.56
N LEU A 161 -1.29 -4.59 -1.53
CA LEU A 161 -0.90 -4.82 -0.13
C LEU A 161 -0.96 -6.30 0.30
N GLU A 162 -1.35 -7.20 -0.60
CA GLU A 162 -1.55 -8.64 -0.33
C GLU A 162 -2.49 -8.88 0.87
N LEU A 163 -3.56 -8.07 0.95
CA LEU A 163 -4.62 -8.20 1.96
C LEU A 163 -5.56 -9.33 1.54
N LYS A 164 -5.67 -10.34 2.42
CA LYS A 164 -6.64 -11.42 2.32
C LYS A 164 -7.94 -11.01 3.02
#